data_AF-A0A2W7B2Z0-F1
#
_entry.id   AF-A0A2W7B2Z0-F1
#
_cell.length_a   1.000
_cell.length_b   1.000
_cell.length_c   1.000
_cell.angle_alpha   90.00
_cell.angle_beta   90.00
_cell.angle_gamma   90.00
#
_symmetry.space_group_name_H-M   'P 1'
#
loop_
_entity.id
_entity.type
_entity.pdbx_description
1 polymer ?
#
loop_
_entity_poly.entity_id
_entity_poly.type
_entity_poly.pdbx_seq_one_letter_code
_entity_poly.pdbx_strand_id
1 'polypeptide(L)'
;MKRHLCAIALASLGLISTSQPASARPEIASGDQILTTAIEGCLSRADRLIADLGVQSDQGSIDRTGYFEDGTFRILCYGAGDESSLAIVFATHDQSADVASSFIQMMLTELSRSESVSQQ
;
A
#
# COMPACT_ATOMS: atom_id res chain seq x y z
N MET A 1 -73.71 -23.76 -12.40
CA MET A 1 -73.17 -22.49 -12.93
C MET A 1 -71.84 -22.20 -12.26
N LYS A 2 -70.90 -21.61 -13.01
CA LYS A 2 -69.44 -21.67 -12.85
C LYS A 2 -68.92 -21.19 -11.48
N ARG A 3 -68.01 -21.98 -10.87
CA ARG A 3 -67.19 -21.60 -9.70
C ARG A 3 -66.02 -20.74 -10.20
N HIS A 4 -65.88 -19.54 -9.65
CA HIS A 4 -64.76 -18.64 -9.96
C HIS A 4 -63.50 -19.13 -9.24
N LEU A 5 -62.53 -19.61 -10.03
CA LEU A 5 -61.18 -19.89 -9.58
C LEU A 5 -60.29 -18.67 -9.88
N CYS A 6 -59.51 -18.33 -8.86
CA CYS A 6 -58.15 -17.79 -8.91
C CYS A 6 -57.86 -16.58 -9.82
N ALA A 7 -57.42 -15.49 -9.21
CA ALA A 7 -55.98 -15.18 -9.18
C ALA A 7 -55.73 -14.04 -8.19
N ILE A 8 -55.07 -14.36 -7.08
CA ILE A 8 -54.40 -13.36 -6.24
C ILE A 8 -53.18 -12.94 -7.06
N ALA A 9 -53.20 -11.74 -7.62
CA ALA A 9 -52.03 -11.15 -8.26
C ALA A 9 -51.00 -10.85 -7.17
N LEU A 10 -50.08 -11.79 -6.91
CA LEU A 10 -48.85 -11.49 -6.20
C LEU A 10 -48.04 -10.55 -7.09
N ALA A 11 -48.09 -9.26 -6.76
CA ALA A 11 -47.13 -8.29 -7.26
C ALA A 11 -45.76 -8.67 -6.67
N SER A 12 -45.01 -9.50 -7.39
CA SER A 12 -43.59 -9.69 -7.15
C SER A 12 -42.86 -8.40 -7.50
N LEU A 13 -42.79 -7.48 -6.54
CA LEU A 13 -41.78 -6.42 -6.55
C LEU A 13 -40.42 -7.11 -6.51
N GLY A 14 -39.85 -7.31 -7.69
CA GLY A 14 -38.44 -7.64 -7.82
C GLY A 14 -37.66 -6.48 -7.22
N LEU A 15 -37.12 -6.69 -6.03
CA LEU A 15 -36.02 -5.90 -5.50
C LEU A 15 -34.86 -6.11 -6.46
N ILE A 16 -34.77 -5.26 -7.48
CA ILE A 16 -33.54 -5.08 -8.23
C ILE A 16 -32.58 -4.43 -7.23
N SER A 17 -31.91 -5.27 -6.45
CA SER A 17 -30.76 -4.89 -5.66
C SER A 17 -29.71 -4.44 -6.66
N THR A 18 -29.72 -3.17 -7.03
CA THR A 18 -28.60 -2.52 -7.68
C THR A 18 -27.49 -2.51 -6.64
N SER A 19 -26.76 -3.62 -6.55
CA SER A 19 -25.48 -3.70 -5.86
C SER A 19 -24.57 -2.68 -6.55
N GLN A 20 -24.56 -1.45 -6.04
CA GLN A 20 -23.53 -0.50 -6.41
C GLN A 20 -22.20 -1.19 -6.11
N PRO A 21 -21.25 -1.21 -7.05
CA PRO A 21 -19.95 -1.76 -6.75
C PRO A 21 -19.42 -0.96 -5.54
N ALA A 22 -19.13 -1.65 -4.45
CA ALA A 22 -18.45 -1.06 -3.32
C ALA A 22 -17.05 -0.69 -3.80
N SER A 23 -16.90 0.53 -4.32
CA SER A 23 -15.60 1.15 -4.56
C SER A 23 -15.10 1.61 -3.20
N ALA A 24 -14.56 0.67 -2.42
CA ALA A 24 -13.72 1.02 -1.29
C ALA A 24 -12.54 1.80 -1.90
N ARG A 25 -12.50 3.11 -1.67
CA ARG A 25 -11.34 3.91 -2.04
C ARG A 25 -10.17 3.38 -1.22
N PRO A 26 -9.05 2.98 -1.84
CA PRO A 26 -7.90 2.50 -1.09
C PRO A 26 -7.49 3.58 -0.09
N GLU A 27 -7.42 3.22 1.19
CA GLU A 27 -6.97 4.15 2.22
C GLU A 27 -5.44 4.19 2.21
N ILE A 28 -4.89 5.38 1.96
CA ILE A 28 -3.45 5.58 1.83
C ILE A 28 -2.92 6.10 3.15
N ALA A 29 -2.03 5.33 3.78
CA ALA A 29 -1.20 5.81 4.86
C ALA A 29 0.11 6.36 4.30
N SER A 30 0.71 7.33 5.01
CA SER A 30 2.01 7.90 4.65
C SER A 30 2.84 8.21 5.88
N GLY A 31 4.16 8.10 5.76
CA GLY A 31 5.11 8.58 6.76
C GLY A 31 6.45 8.91 6.14
N ASP A 32 7.29 9.63 6.88
CA ASP A 32 8.58 10.10 6.39
C ASP A 32 9.68 9.99 7.45
N GLN A 33 10.93 9.93 6.98
CA GLN A 33 12.10 9.89 7.84
C GLN A 33 13.34 10.45 7.14
N ILE A 34 14.12 11.25 7.89
CA ILE A 34 15.46 11.67 7.47
C ILE A 34 16.45 10.52 7.71
N LEU A 35 17.20 10.18 6.66
CA LEU A 35 18.26 9.18 6.67
C LEU A 35 19.61 9.87 6.52
N THR A 36 20.59 9.46 7.32
CA THR A 36 21.99 9.91 7.21
C THR A 36 22.71 9.15 6.09
N THR A 37 22.25 9.37 4.86
CA THR A 37 22.82 8.82 3.63
C THR A 37 22.34 9.63 2.43
N ALA A 38 23.15 9.73 1.37
CA ALA A 38 22.75 10.30 0.10
C ALA A 38 21.59 9.51 -0.56
N ILE A 39 21.03 10.04 -1.64
CA ILE A 39 19.86 9.47 -2.34
C ILE A 39 20.13 8.02 -2.76
N GLU A 40 21.33 7.73 -3.27
CA GLU A 40 21.74 6.39 -3.70
C GLU A 40 21.72 5.39 -2.55
N GLY A 41 22.09 5.83 -1.34
CA GLY A 41 22.03 5.00 -0.15
C GLY A 41 20.60 4.75 0.32
N CYS A 42 19.70 5.74 0.21
CA CYS A 42 18.28 5.55 0.46
C CYS A 42 17.67 4.52 -0.51
N LEU A 43 17.97 4.65 -1.80
CA LEU A 43 17.51 3.72 -2.83
C LEU A 43 18.05 2.30 -2.60
N SER A 44 19.34 2.17 -2.25
CA SER A 44 19.96 0.87 -1.93
C SER A 44 19.34 0.20 -0.69
N ARG A 45 19.00 0.98 0.35
CA ARG A 45 18.27 0.47 1.51
C ARG A 45 16.86 0.01 1.14
N ALA A 46 16.16 0.78 0.31
CA ALA A 46 14.84 0.40 -0.20
C ALA A 46 14.89 -0.89 -1.04
N ASP A 47 15.89 -1.02 -1.92
CA ASP A 47 16.12 -2.22 -2.74
C ASP A 47 16.31 -3.47 -1.88
N ARG A 48 17.14 -3.38 -0.83
CA ARG A 48 17.35 -4.50 0.10
C ARG A 48 16.11 -4.84 0.90
N LEU A 49 15.44 -3.84 1.46
CA LEU A 49 14.19 -4.04 2.20
C LEU A 49 13.15 -4.78 1.35
N ILE A 50 12.98 -4.36 0.10
CA ILE A 50 12.05 -5.00 -0.84
C ILE A 50 12.47 -6.43 -1.17
N ALA A 51 13.77 -6.67 -1.37
CA ALA A 51 14.29 -8.01 -1.60
C ALA A 51 14.08 -8.93 -0.39
N ASP A 52 14.28 -8.41 0.83
CA ASP A 52 14.07 -9.14 2.09
C ASP A 52 12.59 -9.47 2.31
N LEU A 53 11.68 -8.60 1.86
CA LEU A 53 10.24 -8.89 1.84
C LEU A 53 9.85 -9.96 0.81
N GLY A 54 10.73 -10.28 -0.15
CA GLY A 54 10.47 -11.28 -1.18
C GLY A 54 9.35 -10.91 -2.15
N VAL A 55 9.12 -9.61 -2.36
CA VAL A 55 8.02 -9.10 -3.19
C VAL A 55 8.48 -8.66 -4.57
N GLN A 56 7.52 -8.62 -5.50
CA GLN A 56 7.74 -7.97 -6.79
C GLN A 56 7.91 -6.46 -6.60
N SER A 57 8.76 -5.84 -7.42
CA SER A 57 8.97 -4.41 -7.37
C SER A 57 9.22 -3.77 -8.73
N ASP A 58 8.80 -2.52 -8.81
CA ASP A 58 9.12 -1.59 -9.88
C ASP A 58 10.09 -0.53 -9.37
N GLN A 59 10.98 -0.07 -10.25
CA GLN A 59 12.04 0.88 -9.90
C GLN A 59 11.98 2.11 -10.80
N GLY A 60 11.95 3.28 -10.17
CA GLY A 60 12.16 4.56 -10.83
C GLY A 60 13.50 5.18 -10.46
N SER A 61 13.77 6.37 -11.01
CA SER A 61 15.02 7.09 -10.72
C SER A 61 15.12 7.56 -9.27
N ILE A 62 13.99 7.75 -8.58
CA ILE A 62 13.93 8.28 -7.22
C ILE A 62 13.03 7.44 -6.30
N ASP A 63 12.55 6.30 -6.78
CA ASP A 63 11.52 5.56 -6.08
C ASP A 63 11.59 4.05 -6.29
N ARG A 64 10.99 3.35 -5.33
CA ARG A 64 10.78 1.91 -5.35
C ARG A 64 9.34 1.61 -4.98
N THR A 65 8.65 0.84 -5.83
CA THR A 65 7.29 0.37 -5.59
C THR A 65 7.31 -1.12 -5.35
N GLY A 66 6.64 -1.59 -4.31
CA GLY A 66 6.51 -3.01 -4.00
C GLY A 66 5.05 -3.42 -3.82
N TYR A 67 4.78 -4.70 -4.09
CA TYR A 67 3.44 -5.29 -4.04
C TYR A 67 3.42 -6.43 -3.02
N PHE A 68 2.68 -6.27 -1.93
CA PHE A 68 2.63 -7.24 -0.83
C PHE A 68 1.17 -7.59 -0.53
N GLU A 69 0.82 -8.88 -0.69
CA GLU A 69 -0.56 -9.39 -0.53
C GLU A 69 -1.58 -8.61 -1.39
N ASP A 70 -2.57 -7.98 -0.76
CA ASP A 70 -3.57 -7.07 -1.36
C ASP A 70 -3.19 -5.59 -1.20
N GLY A 71 -1.95 -5.31 -0.83
CA GLY A 71 -1.41 -3.97 -0.64
C GLY A 71 -0.37 -3.57 -1.67
N THR A 72 -0.11 -2.28 -1.73
CA THR A 72 0.98 -1.69 -2.53
C THR A 72 1.65 -0.60 -1.71
N PHE A 73 2.97 -0.51 -1.82
CA PHE A 73 3.73 0.56 -1.19
C PHE A 73 4.69 1.22 -2.15
N ARG A 74 5.05 2.48 -1.85
CA ARG A 74 6.03 3.24 -2.61
C ARG A 74 6.94 4.01 -1.67
N ILE A 75 8.24 3.83 -1.85
CA ILE A 75 9.29 4.54 -1.15
C ILE A 75 9.86 5.58 -2.11
N LEU A 76 9.83 6.85 -1.72
CA LEU A 76 10.45 7.96 -2.43
C LEU A 76 11.69 8.42 -1.67
N CYS A 77 12.81 8.62 -2.39
CA CYS A 77 14.06 9.11 -1.82
C CYS A 77 14.38 10.49 -2.40
N TYR A 78 14.40 11.52 -1.55
CA TYR A 78 14.76 12.89 -1.92
C TYR A 78 16.03 13.35 -1.21
N GLY A 79 16.81 14.23 -1.83
CA GLY A 79 17.95 14.86 -1.16
C GLY A 79 17.49 15.78 -0.03
N ALA A 80 18.17 15.71 1.11
CA ALA A 80 17.93 16.53 2.30
C ALA A 80 19.25 17.12 2.83
N GLY A 81 20.12 17.55 1.91
CA GLY A 81 21.52 17.92 2.14
C GLY A 81 22.47 17.00 1.36
N ASP A 82 23.77 17.29 1.43
CA ASP A 82 24.78 16.55 0.64
C ASP A 82 24.93 15.08 1.10
N GLU A 83 24.80 14.85 2.42
CA GLU A 83 25.01 13.54 3.05
C GLU A 83 23.72 12.94 3.65
N SER A 84 22.57 13.54 3.35
CA SER A 84 21.29 13.18 3.94
C SER A 84 20.19 13.09 2.89
N SER A 85 19.22 12.22 3.14
CA SER A 85 18.04 12.04 2.29
C SER A 85 16.78 11.96 3.12
N LEU A 86 15.65 12.34 2.53
CA LEU A 86 14.31 12.14 3.07
C LEU A 86 13.71 10.92 2.37
N ALA A 87 13.40 9.89 3.15
CA ALA A 87 12.57 8.79 2.70
C ALA A 87 11.10 9.10 3.02
N ILE A 88 10.24 9.04 2.02
CA ILE A 88 8.79 9.13 2.19
C ILE A 88 8.18 7.82 1.75
N VAL A 89 7.37 7.21 2.60
CA VAL A 89 6.76 5.92 2.33
C VAL A 89 5.25 6.05 2.33
N PHE A 90 4.64 5.62 1.23
CA PHE A 90 3.20 5.48 1.08
C PHE A 90 2.86 4.00 1.08
N ALA A 91 1.76 3.62 1.75
CA ALA A 91 1.22 2.29 1.66
C ALA A 91 -0.30 2.33 1.58
N THR A 92 -0.87 1.40 0.84
CA THR A 92 -2.30 1.13 0.81
C THR A 92 -2.52 -0.37 1.01
N HIS A 93 -3.65 -0.72 1.61
CA HIS A 93 -4.09 -2.09 1.78
C HIS A 93 -5.61 -2.11 1.65
N ASP A 94 -6.16 -3.05 0.89
CA ASP A 94 -7.58 -3.05 0.56
C ASP A 94 -8.48 -3.35 1.77
N GLN A 95 -7.95 -4.01 2.80
CA GLN A 95 -8.71 -4.47 3.97
C GLN A 95 -8.61 -3.54 5.19
N SER A 96 -7.52 -2.76 5.36
CA SER A 96 -7.29 -1.99 6.60
C SER A 96 -6.21 -0.91 6.51
N ALA A 97 -6.57 0.31 6.90
CA ALA A 97 -5.64 1.43 7.06
C ALA A 97 -4.67 1.27 8.25
N ASP A 98 -5.09 0.56 9.29
CA ASP A 98 -4.24 0.27 10.46
C ASP A 98 -3.09 -0.66 10.07
N VAL A 99 -3.35 -1.62 9.17
CA VAL A 99 -2.32 -2.49 8.60
C VAL A 99 -1.35 -1.66 7.75
N ALA A 100 -1.86 -0.78 6.88
CA ALA A 100 -1.01 0.12 6.08
C ALA A 100 -0.13 1.02 6.98
N SER A 101 -0.69 1.56 8.05
CA SER A 101 0.03 2.42 9.00
C SER A 101 1.13 1.66 9.76
N SER A 102 0.82 0.45 10.24
CA SER A 102 1.78 -0.42 10.92
C SER A 102 2.92 -0.86 9.99
N PHE A 103 2.56 -1.18 8.74
CA PHE A 103 3.53 -1.54 7.70
C PHE A 103 4.49 -0.38 7.39
N ILE A 104 4.00 0.86 7.34
CA ILE A 104 4.84 2.05 7.16
C ILE A 104 5.83 2.23 8.31
N GLN A 105 5.39 2.05 9.56
CA GLN A 105 6.29 2.18 10.71
C GLN A 105 7.43 1.13 10.66
N MET A 106 7.11 -0.09 10.23
CA MET A 106 8.12 -1.13 9.98
C MET A 106 9.08 -0.70 8.88
N MET A 107 8.58 -0.27 7.70
CA MET A 107 9.44 0.13 6.59
C MET A 107 10.37 1.28 6.95
N LEU A 108 9.86 2.34 7.60
CA LEU A 108 10.67 3.47 8.04
C LEU A 108 11.75 3.01 9.04
N THR A 109 11.37 2.17 10.00
CA THR A 109 12.32 1.59 10.96
C THR A 109 13.45 0.84 10.24
N GLU A 110 13.14 0.00 9.26
CA GLU A 110 14.14 -0.73 8.50
C GLU A 110 15.01 0.18 7.63
N LEU A 111 14.44 1.17 6.94
CA LEU A 111 15.18 2.16 6.16
C LEU A 111 16.15 2.98 7.02
N SER A 112 15.81 3.20 8.29
CA SER A 112 16.66 3.93 9.24
C SER A 112 17.88 3.16 9.71
N ARG A 113 17.89 1.82 9.59
CA ARG A 113 19.03 1.01 10.00
C ARG A 113 20.21 1.30 9.08
N SER A 114 21.22 1.97 9.63
CA SER A 114 22.51 2.11 8.97
C SER A 114 23.12 0.74 8.75
N GLU A 115 23.63 0.47 7.54
CA GLU A 115 24.48 -0.70 7.34
C GLU A 115 25.65 -0.64 8.32
N SER A 116 25.81 -1.67 9.14
CA SER A 116 27.11 -1.94 9.74
C SER A 116 28.07 -2.17 8.57
N VAL A 117 28.97 -1.20 8.34
CA VAL A 117 30.04 -1.32 7.35
C VAL A 117 30.79 -2.61 7.67
N SER A 118 30.54 -3.66 6.89
CA SER A 118 31.38 -4.85 6.92
C SER A 118 32.67 -4.45 6.20
N GLN A 119 33.61 -3.88 6.96
CA GLN A 119 34.99 -3.73 6.49
C GLN A 119 35.56 -5.14 6.37
N GLN A 120 35.71 -5.61 5.13
CA GLN A 120 36.64 -6.68 4.77
C GLN A 120 37.66 -6.12 3.80
#